data_AF-S7TCZ1-F1
#
_entry.id   AF-S7TCZ1-F1
#
_cell.length_a   1.000
_cell.length_b   1.000
_cell.length_c   1.000
_cell.angle_alpha   90.00
_cell.angle_beta   90.00
_cell.angle_gamma   90.00
#
_symmetry.space_group_name_H-M   'P 1'
#
loop_
_entity.id
_entity.type
_entity.pdbx_description
1 polymer ?
#
loop_
_entity_poly.entity_id
_entity_poly.type
_entity_poly.pdbx_seq_one_letter_code
_entity_poly.pdbx_strand_id
1 'polypeptide(L)'
;MSLVINHNLMAMNAARNLTTAYSNLGTSVNRLSSGLRINGAADDAAGLAIRELMRADIASINQGIRNAMDAISMIQTADGALGVIDEKLIRMKELAEQAATGTYNSDQRLIIDSEYQAMASEISRIANATDFNGVYLLNGNLSSETHNGEGLNSTGKLKVHFGAGNDSAEDYYYIQIGNSTASALGVGLGAAAGAAAKSVSTQALAQKALQGIQNAIISKDKIRAN
;
A
#
# COMPACT_ATOMS: atom_id res chain seq x y z
N MET A 1 -75.88 25.78 26.89
CA MET A 1 -74.61 26.46 26.55
C MET A 1 -74.35 27.50 27.63
N SER A 2 -73.30 27.34 28.42
CA SER A 2 -72.92 28.33 29.45
C SER A 2 -72.24 29.51 28.76
N LEU A 3 -72.85 30.69 28.82
CA LEU A 3 -72.26 31.93 28.32
C LEU A 3 -71.46 32.56 29.47
N VAL A 4 -70.13 32.43 29.41
CA VAL A 4 -69.24 33.02 30.41
C VAL A 4 -68.46 34.17 29.78
N ILE A 5 -68.52 35.35 30.41
CA ILE A 5 -67.96 36.61 29.88
C ILE A 5 -66.46 36.75 30.22
N ASN A 6 -66.03 36.20 31.36
CA ASN A 6 -64.65 36.36 31.85
C ASN A 6 -63.63 35.43 31.18
N HIS A 7 -64.06 34.31 30.58
CA HIS A 7 -63.17 33.39 29.88
C HIS A 7 -63.75 33.01 28.51
N ASN A 8 -62.99 33.27 27.44
CA ASN A 8 -63.39 32.93 26.08
C ASN A 8 -62.71 31.65 25.61
N LEU A 9 -63.39 30.52 25.82
CA LEU A 9 -62.90 29.19 25.44
C LEU A 9 -62.69 29.05 23.93
N MET A 10 -63.49 29.72 23.10
CA MET A 10 -63.34 29.67 21.64
C MET A 10 -62.08 30.39 21.16
N ALA A 11 -61.79 31.55 21.74
CA ALA A 11 -60.54 32.27 21.48
C ALA A 11 -59.32 31.49 21.99
N MET A 12 -59.41 30.85 23.17
CA MET A 12 -58.33 29.98 23.69
C MET A 12 -58.09 28.74 22.82
N ASN A 13 -59.13 28.17 22.21
CA ASN A 13 -58.98 27.07 21.26
C ASN A 13 -58.32 27.52 19.96
N ALA A 14 -58.72 28.68 19.42
CA ALA A 14 -58.08 29.28 18.25
C ALA A 14 -56.60 29.58 18.48
N ALA A 15 -56.25 30.15 19.64
CA ALA A 15 -54.86 30.41 20.04
C ALA A 15 -54.03 29.12 20.15
N ARG A 16 -54.58 28.05 20.74
CA ARG A 16 -53.91 26.74 20.81
C ARG A 16 -53.61 26.16 19.42
N ASN A 17 -54.59 26.20 18.51
CA ASN A 17 -54.38 25.73 17.13
C ASN A 17 -53.34 26.57 16.38
N LEU A 18 -53.34 27.89 16.59
CA LEU A 18 -52.37 28.80 16.01
C LEU A 18 -50.95 28.50 16.52
N THR A 19 -50.75 28.23 17.81
CA THR A 19 -49.44 27.83 18.36
C THR A 19 -48.91 26.55 17.71
N THR A 20 -49.77 25.54 17.52
CA THR A 20 -49.40 24.31 16.81
C THR A 20 -49.00 24.58 15.36
N ALA A 21 -49.72 25.46 14.65
CA ALA A 21 -49.41 25.84 13.28
C ALA A 21 -48.05 26.56 13.17
N TYR A 22 -47.75 27.49 14.09
CA TYR A 22 -46.44 28.16 14.13
C TYR A 22 -45.30 27.20 14.46
N SER A 23 -45.51 26.23 15.37
CA SER A 23 -44.51 25.19 15.66
C SER A 23 -44.19 24.36 14.41
N ASN A 24 -45.21 23.92 13.66
CA ASN A 24 -45.04 23.15 12.43
C ASN A 24 -44.41 23.97 11.29
N LEU A 25 -44.71 25.27 11.22
CA LEU A 25 -44.03 26.17 10.29
C LEU A 25 -42.55 26.31 10.65
N GLY A 26 -42.22 26.49 11.93
CA GLY A 26 -40.85 26.57 12.40
C GLY A 26 -40.01 25.33 12.06
N THR A 27 -40.57 24.13 12.23
CA THR A 27 -39.88 22.89 11.83
C THR A 27 -39.70 22.79 10.32
N SER A 28 -40.72 23.19 9.54
CA SER A 28 -40.65 23.20 8.07
C SER A 28 -39.59 24.17 7.56
N VAL A 29 -39.50 25.37 8.13
CA VAL A 29 -38.47 26.38 7.80
C VAL A 29 -37.08 25.88 8.18
N ASN A 30 -36.92 25.24 9.34
CA ASN A 30 -35.64 24.67 9.75
C ASN A 30 -35.16 23.57 8.77
N ARG A 31 -36.06 22.66 8.37
CA ARG A 31 -35.75 21.62 7.37
C ARG A 31 -35.47 22.19 5.98
N LEU A 32 -36.17 23.26 5.58
CA LEU A 32 -35.90 23.95 4.32
C LEU A 32 -34.53 24.65 4.35
N SER A 33 -34.19 25.30 5.45
CA SER A 33 -32.91 26.01 5.59
C SER A 33 -31.72 25.06 5.70
N SER A 34 -31.88 23.90 6.34
CA SER A 34 -30.81 22.90 6.44
C SER A 34 -30.73 21.99 5.22
N GLY A 35 -31.82 21.85 4.46
CA GLY A 35 -31.96 20.86 3.41
C GLY A 35 -32.06 19.41 3.91
N LEU A 36 -32.12 19.21 5.24
CA LEU A 36 -32.16 17.89 5.88
C LEU A 36 -33.53 17.62 6.48
N ARG A 37 -34.04 16.40 6.28
CA ARG A 37 -35.30 15.96 6.87
C ARG A 37 -35.21 15.77 8.39
N ILE A 38 -34.06 15.31 8.89
CA ILE A 38 -33.80 15.02 10.31
C ILE A 38 -32.69 15.95 10.77
N ASN A 39 -33.03 16.98 11.54
CA ASN A 39 -32.07 17.98 12.02
C ASN A 39 -31.55 17.66 13.43
N GLY A 40 -32.37 17.00 14.27
CA GLY A 40 -31.98 16.64 15.63
C GLY A 40 -32.62 15.35 16.12
N ALA A 41 -32.17 14.89 17.29
CA ALA A 41 -32.64 13.63 17.89
C ALA A 41 -34.14 13.65 18.24
N ALA A 42 -34.70 14.85 18.39
CA ALA A 42 -36.13 15.06 18.65
C ALA A 42 -37.01 14.78 17.41
N ASP A 43 -36.45 14.87 16.18
CA ASP A 43 -37.18 14.55 14.96
C ASP A 43 -37.26 13.03 14.74
N ASP A 44 -36.11 12.35 14.84
CA ASP A 44 -35.97 10.90 14.70
C ASP A 44 -34.60 10.48 15.27
N ALA A 45 -34.59 9.95 16.50
CA ALA A 45 -33.36 9.54 17.17
C ALA A 45 -32.67 8.37 16.46
N ALA A 46 -33.43 7.41 15.91
CA ALA A 46 -32.88 6.25 15.23
C ALA A 46 -32.32 6.61 13.86
N GLY A 47 -33.06 7.40 13.07
CA GLY A 47 -32.59 7.91 11.79
C GLY A 47 -31.39 8.84 11.92
N LEU A 48 -31.32 9.64 12.99
CA LEU A 48 -30.14 10.44 13.30
C LEU A 48 -28.91 9.57 13.61
N ALA A 49 -29.06 8.52 14.43
CA ALA A 49 -27.97 7.62 14.77
C ALA A 49 -27.41 6.90 13.53
N ILE A 50 -28.28 6.39 12.67
CA ILE A 50 -27.87 5.75 11.40
C ILE A 50 -27.14 6.75 10.50
N ARG A 51 -27.63 7.99 10.41
CA ARG A 51 -26.97 9.04 9.61
C ARG A 51 -25.56 9.35 10.11
N GLU A 52 -25.35 9.43 11.42
CA GLU A 52 -24.01 9.71 11.97
C GLU A 52 -23.07 8.53 11.78
N LEU A 53 -23.54 7.28 11.89
CA LEU A 53 -22.74 6.09 11.53
C LEU A 53 -22.33 6.13 10.06
N MET A 54 -23.28 6.34 9.14
CA MET A 54 -22.97 6.47 7.71
C MET A 54 -22.00 7.62 7.42
N ARG A 55 -22.12 8.74 8.13
CA ARG A 55 -21.19 9.87 8.00
C ARG A 55 -19.79 9.52 8.49
N ALA A 56 -19.67 8.74 9.56
CA ALA A 56 -18.40 8.22 10.04
C ALA A 56 -17.78 7.25 9.01
N ASP A 57 -18.57 6.34 8.46
CA ASP A 57 -18.11 5.40 7.42
C ASP A 57 -17.64 6.13 6.17
N ILE A 58 -18.38 7.15 5.70
CA ILE A 58 -17.98 8.00 4.57
C ILE A 58 -16.65 8.70 4.87
N ALA A 59 -16.47 9.23 6.07
CA ALA A 59 -15.20 9.86 6.46
C ALA A 59 -14.04 8.85 6.48
N SER A 60 -14.27 7.63 6.99
CA SER A 60 -13.29 6.55 7.02
C SER A 60 -12.89 6.12 5.62
N ILE A 61 -13.86 5.82 4.74
CA ILE A 61 -13.62 5.41 3.35
C ILE A 61 -12.86 6.50 2.58
N ASN A 62 -13.17 7.78 2.79
CA ASN A 62 -12.43 8.86 2.16
C ASN A 62 -10.95 8.90 2.59
N GLN A 63 -10.65 8.60 3.85
CA GLN A 63 -9.26 8.41 4.29
C GLN A 63 -8.67 7.13 3.70
N GLY A 64 -9.45 6.07 3.62
CA GLY A 64 -9.06 4.81 3.02
C GLY A 64 -8.63 4.92 1.56
N ILE A 65 -9.36 5.72 0.76
CA ILE A 65 -8.98 6.04 -0.62
C ILE A 65 -7.60 6.71 -0.65
N ARG A 66 -7.31 7.65 0.26
CA ARG A 66 -5.98 8.27 0.35
C ARG A 66 -4.90 7.24 0.70
N ASN A 67 -5.16 6.38 1.68
CA ASN A 67 -4.23 5.30 2.06
C ASN A 67 -3.95 4.36 0.87
N ALA A 68 -4.96 4.06 0.04
CA ALA A 68 -4.79 3.26 -1.17
C ALA A 68 -3.94 3.99 -2.22
N MET A 69 -4.11 5.31 -2.38
CA MET A 69 -3.26 6.11 -3.28
C MET A 69 -1.79 6.15 -2.82
N ASP A 70 -1.54 6.23 -1.52
CA ASP A 70 -0.20 6.14 -0.96
C ASP A 70 0.42 4.76 -1.21
N ALA A 71 -0.36 3.70 -1.04
CA ALA A 71 0.07 2.34 -1.35
C ALA A 71 0.41 2.15 -2.85
N ILE A 72 -0.39 2.73 -3.75
CA ILE A 72 -0.09 2.71 -5.19
C ILE A 72 1.24 3.43 -5.46
N SER A 73 1.45 4.60 -4.86
CA SER A 73 2.68 5.38 -5.02
C SER A 73 3.91 4.63 -4.50
N MET A 74 3.76 3.90 -3.38
CA MET A 74 4.78 3.02 -2.84
C MET A 74 5.11 1.87 -3.78
N ILE A 75 4.11 1.16 -4.32
CA ILE A 75 4.32 0.06 -5.28
C ILE A 75 5.01 0.58 -6.54
N GLN A 76 4.62 1.74 -7.06
CA GLN A 76 5.27 2.36 -8.22
C GLN A 76 6.74 2.70 -7.95
N THR A 77 7.06 3.15 -6.74
CA THR A 77 8.45 3.41 -6.31
C THR A 77 9.25 2.12 -6.26
N ALA A 78 8.68 1.04 -5.72
CA ALA A 78 9.29 -0.28 -5.72
C ALA A 78 9.49 -0.81 -7.16
N ASP A 79 8.50 -0.69 -8.03
CA ASP A 79 8.55 -1.15 -9.42
C ASP A 79 9.61 -0.40 -10.23
N GLY A 80 9.72 0.93 -10.05
CA GLY A 80 10.77 1.73 -10.66
C GLY A 80 12.18 1.27 -10.24
N ALA A 81 12.37 1.00 -8.94
CA ALA A 81 13.64 0.49 -8.44
C ALA A 81 13.96 -0.93 -8.96
N LEU A 82 12.96 -1.81 -9.09
CA LEU A 82 13.10 -3.13 -9.68
C LEU A 82 13.44 -3.07 -11.18
N GLY A 83 12.98 -2.03 -11.89
CA GLY A 83 13.41 -1.73 -13.26
C GLY A 83 14.91 -1.40 -13.35
N VAL A 84 15.44 -0.60 -12.43
CA VAL A 84 16.89 -0.31 -12.40
C VAL A 84 17.71 -1.55 -12.06
N ILE A 85 17.22 -2.41 -11.15
CA ILE A 85 17.86 -3.70 -10.86
C ILE A 85 17.88 -4.60 -12.10
N ASP A 86 16.83 -4.60 -12.90
CA ASP A 86 16.76 -5.36 -14.16
C ASP A 86 17.86 -4.95 -15.15
N GLU A 87 18.06 -3.65 -15.35
CA GLU A 87 19.13 -3.15 -16.22
C GLU A 87 20.52 -3.64 -15.76
N LYS A 88 20.74 -3.71 -14.43
CA LYS A 88 22.00 -4.23 -13.87
C LYS A 88 22.12 -5.74 -14.06
N LEU A 89 21.04 -6.50 -13.91
CA LEU A 89 21.04 -7.95 -14.19
C LEU A 89 21.30 -8.25 -15.67
N ILE A 90 20.74 -7.45 -16.59
CA ILE A 90 21.02 -7.57 -18.03
C ILE A 90 22.51 -7.29 -18.30
N ARG A 91 23.07 -6.22 -17.74
CA ARG A 91 24.51 -5.93 -17.85
C ARG A 91 25.38 -7.05 -17.28
N MET A 92 24.99 -7.62 -16.14
CA MET A 92 25.68 -8.78 -15.54
C MET A 92 25.62 -10.00 -16.47
N LYS A 93 24.52 -10.20 -17.20
CA LYS A 93 24.38 -11.27 -18.20
C LYS A 93 25.34 -11.05 -19.38
N GLU A 94 25.48 -9.82 -19.86
CA GLU A 94 26.45 -9.48 -20.90
C GLU A 94 27.89 -9.79 -20.48
N LEU A 95 28.27 -9.39 -19.26
CA LEU A 95 29.59 -9.66 -18.70
C LEU A 95 29.84 -11.16 -18.51
N ALA A 96 28.82 -11.90 -18.09
CA ALA A 96 28.90 -13.36 -17.98
C ALA A 96 29.09 -14.02 -19.35
N GLU A 97 28.39 -13.57 -20.39
CA GLU A 97 28.58 -14.06 -21.76
C GLU A 97 29.99 -13.75 -22.29
N GLN A 98 30.47 -12.53 -22.04
CA GLN A 98 31.82 -12.13 -22.40
C GLN A 98 32.89 -13.00 -21.71
N ALA A 99 32.73 -13.27 -20.41
CA ALA A 99 33.64 -14.11 -19.64
C ALA A 99 33.55 -15.61 -20.00
N ALA A 100 32.41 -16.07 -20.55
CA ALA A 100 32.21 -17.44 -21.00
C ALA A 100 32.94 -17.77 -22.31
N THR A 101 33.46 -16.76 -23.02
CA THR A 101 34.23 -16.95 -24.25
C THR A 101 35.71 -17.24 -23.94
N GLY A 102 36.28 -18.23 -24.63
CA GLY A 102 37.67 -18.67 -24.44
C GLY A 102 38.75 -17.73 -24.99
N THR A 103 38.38 -16.61 -25.61
CA THR A 103 39.31 -15.66 -26.26
C THR A 103 40.01 -14.71 -25.28
N TYR A 104 39.49 -14.58 -24.06
CA TYR A 104 40.08 -13.74 -23.01
C TYR A 104 41.08 -14.52 -22.15
N ASN A 105 42.09 -13.84 -21.63
CA ASN A 105 43.05 -14.41 -20.67
C ASN A 105 42.52 -14.36 -19.22
N SER A 106 43.27 -14.90 -18.26
CA SER A 106 42.88 -14.93 -16.84
C SER A 106 42.69 -13.53 -16.25
N ASP A 107 43.59 -12.61 -16.57
CA ASP A 107 43.62 -11.27 -15.97
C ASP A 107 42.44 -10.43 -16.48
N GLN A 108 42.12 -10.54 -17.78
CA GLN A 108 40.95 -9.94 -18.39
C GLN A 108 39.65 -10.49 -17.79
N ARG A 109 39.58 -11.80 -17.51
CA ARG A 109 38.41 -12.38 -16.81
C ARG A 109 38.27 -11.87 -15.38
N LEU A 110 39.37 -11.64 -14.67
CA LEU A 110 39.34 -11.04 -13.33
C LEU A 110 38.86 -9.58 -13.37
N ILE A 111 39.22 -8.82 -14.40
CA ILE A 111 38.70 -7.46 -14.60
C ILE A 111 37.18 -7.49 -14.86
N ILE A 112 36.71 -8.39 -15.73
CA ILE A 112 35.28 -8.59 -16.00
C ILE A 112 34.54 -9.01 -14.72
N ASP A 113 35.13 -9.91 -13.93
CA ASP A 113 34.56 -10.31 -12.64
C ASP A 113 34.50 -9.15 -11.65
N SER A 114 35.50 -8.26 -11.61
CA SER A 114 35.44 -7.05 -10.79
C SER A 114 34.29 -6.13 -11.19
N GLU A 115 34.03 -5.93 -12.48
CA GLU A 115 32.86 -5.17 -12.96
C GLU A 115 31.55 -5.88 -12.58
N TYR A 116 31.51 -7.21 -12.71
CA TYR A 116 30.37 -8.02 -12.30
C TYR A 116 30.05 -7.87 -10.81
N GLN A 117 31.06 -7.89 -9.94
CA GLN A 117 30.88 -7.67 -8.50
C GLN A 117 30.44 -6.25 -8.18
N ALA A 118 30.92 -5.25 -8.92
CA ALA A 118 30.46 -3.87 -8.76
C ALA A 118 28.96 -3.74 -9.10
N MET A 119 28.50 -4.42 -10.16
CA MET A 119 27.07 -4.46 -10.50
C MET A 119 26.24 -5.16 -9.41
N ALA A 120 26.73 -6.28 -8.85
CA ALA A 120 26.06 -6.96 -7.74
C ALA A 120 25.99 -6.09 -6.47
N SER A 121 27.07 -5.35 -6.16
CA SER A 121 27.10 -4.39 -5.06
C SER A 121 26.08 -3.28 -5.28
N GLU A 122 25.96 -2.80 -6.50
CA GLU A 122 24.99 -1.75 -6.85
C GLU A 122 23.55 -2.23 -6.70
N ILE A 123 23.22 -3.47 -7.10
CA ILE A 123 21.91 -4.08 -6.85
C ILE A 123 21.60 -4.10 -5.34
N SER A 124 22.58 -4.50 -4.52
CA SER A 124 22.41 -4.51 -3.05
C SER A 124 22.23 -3.11 -2.48
N ARG A 125 22.95 -2.12 -3.02
CA ARG A 125 22.82 -0.71 -2.63
C ARG A 125 21.41 -0.20 -2.94
N ILE A 126 20.91 -0.43 -4.15
CA ILE A 126 19.55 -0.04 -4.56
C ILE A 126 18.52 -0.71 -3.65
N ALA A 127 18.61 -2.03 -3.46
CA ALA A 127 17.67 -2.76 -2.62
C ALA A 127 17.62 -2.26 -1.16
N ASN A 128 18.76 -1.83 -0.61
CA ASN A 128 18.86 -1.29 0.75
C ASN A 128 18.54 0.21 0.85
N ALA A 129 18.65 0.97 -0.24
CA ALA A 129 18.40 2.40 -0.26
C ALA A 129 16.95 2.76 -0.66
N THR A 130 16.25 1.86 -1.36
CA THR A 130 14.86 2.10 -1.76
C THR A 130 13.93 2.05 -0.56
N ASP A 131 13.46 3.22 -0.15
CA ASP A 131 12.45 3.40 0.88
C ASP A 131 11.27 4.25 0.39
N PHE A 132 10.16 4.13 1.10
CA PHE A 132 9.03 5.04 0.99
C PHE A 132 8.64 5.47 2.39
N ASN A 133 8.78 6.77 2.68
CA ASN A 133 8.51 7.33 4.00
C ASN A 133 9.23 6.58 5.15
N GLY A 134 10.49 6.16 4.92
CA GLY A 134 11.31 5.42 5.89
C GLY A 134 11.03 3.90 5.96
N VAL A 135 10.08 3.37 5.19
CA VAL A 135 9.84 1.93 5.07
C VAL A 135 10.67 1.39 3.91
N TYR A 136 11.66 0.54 4.22
CA TYR A 136 12.46 -0.14 3.20
C TYR A 136 11.65 -1.20 2.46
N LEU A 137 11.67 -1.15 1.12
CA LEU A 137 10.76 -1.93 0.30
C LEU A 137 11.39 -3.24 -0.22
N LEU A 138 12.68 -3.21 -0.60
CA LEU A 138 13.31 -4.28 -1.39
C LEU A 138 14.34 -5.12 -0.61
N ASN A 139 14.63 -4.76 0.64
CA ASN A 139 15.66 -5.42 1.46
C ASN A 139 15.16 -6.70 2.19
N GLY A 140 13.90 -7.09 1.98
CA GLY A 140 13.29 -8.25 2.63
C GLY A 140 12.48 -7.93 3.90
N ASN A 141 12.43 -6.67 4.34
CA ASN A 141 11.58 -6.28 5.48
C ASN A 141 10.09 -6.66 5.27
N LEU A 142 9.63 -6.60 4.02
CA LEU A 142 8.25 -6.86 3.61
C LEU A 142 8.02 -8.29 3.07
N SER A 143 9.02 -9.19 3.15
CA SER A 143 8.92 -10.49 2.49
C SER A 143 8.23 -11.59 3.30
N SER A 144 7.94 -11.35 4.58
CA SER A 144 7.26 -12.32 5.44
C SER A 144 5.79 -12.50 5.04
N GLU A 145 5.32 -13.74 5.01
CA GLU A 145 3.92 -14.08 4.77
C GLU A 145 2.99 -13.65 5.92
N THR A 146 3.55 -13.49 7.11
CA THR A 146 2.84 -13.01 8.30
C THR A 146 3.03 -11.50 8.45
N HIS A 147 1.96 -10.82 8.86
CA HIS A 147 1.99 -9.42 9.27
C HIS A 147 1.91 -9.38 10.79
N ASN A 148 2.84 -8.66 11.43
CA ASN A 148 2.74 -8.29 12.84
C ASN A 148 2.71 -6.76 12.94
N GLY A 149 1.64 -6.23 13.54
CA GLY A 149 1.43 -4.80 13.79
C GLY A 149 1.19 -4.50 15.27
N GLU A 150 1.55 -5.40 16.18
CA GLU A 150 1.38 -5.20 17.63
C GLU A 150 2.40 -4.19 18.19
N GLY A 151 3.56 -4.06 17.55
CA GLY A 151 4.59 -3.11 17.90
C GLY A 151 4.46 -1.76 17.18
N LEU A 152 5.23 -0.77 17.64
CA LEU A 152 5.30 0.56 17.01
C LEU A 152 5.79 0.50 15.55
N ASN A 153 6.63 -0.48 15.24
CA ASN A 153 7.06 -0.80 13.89
C ASN A 153 6.37 -2.11 13.46
N SER A 154 5.61 -2.04 12.37
CA SER A 154 5.05 -3.24 11.77
C SER A 154 6.14 -4.05 11.05
N THR A 155 6.08 -5.37 11.17
CA THR A 155 7.00 -6.30 10.51
C THR A 155 6.26 -7.25 9.59
N GLY A 156 6.87 -7.59 8.45
CA GLY A 156 6.33 -8.50 7.45
C GLY A 156 5.52 -7.79 6.37
N LYS A 157 4.58 -8.49 5.72
CA LYS A 157 3.78 -7.90 4.63
C LYS A 157 3.06 -6.61 5.08
N LEU A 158 3.02 -5.63 4.20
CA LEU A 158 2.48 -4.30 4.49
C LEU A 158 0.95 -4.33 4.44
N LYS A 159 0.29 -3.81 5.47
CA LYS A 159 -1.17 -3.72 5.54
C LYS A 159 -1.64 -2.35 5.07
N VAL A 160 -2.46 -2.32 4.02
CA VAL A 160 -3.15 -1.12 3.54
C VAL A 160 -4.60 -1.20 3.97
N HIS A 161 -5.02 -0.31 4.85
CA HIS A 161 -6.40 -0.25 5.34
C HIS A 161 -7.17 0.85 4.61
N PHE A 162 -8.30 0.50 4.02
CA PHE A 162 -9.13 1.40 3.23
C PHE A 162 -10.63 1.34 3.53
N GLY A 163 -11.07 0.36 4.34
CA GLY A 163 -12.46 0.21 4.73
C GLY A 163 -12.87 1.02 5.95
N ALA A 164 -14.13 0.84 6.37
CA ALA A 164 -14.69 1.47 7.56
C ALA A 164 -14.69 0.51 8.77
N GLY A 165 -14.64 -0.80 8.51
CA GLY A 165 -14.59 -1.83 9.54
C GLY A 165 -13.17 -2.28 9.87
N ASN A 166 -13.04 -3.55 10.28
CA ASN A 166 -11.75 -4.20 10.52
C ASN A 166 -11.77 -5.66 10.08
N ASP A 167 -12.48 -5.97 8.99
CA ASP A 167 -12.48 -7.29 8.37
C ASP A 167 -11.34 -7.43 7.36
N SER A 168 -10.60 -8.54 7.45
CA SER A 168 -9.55 -8.89 6.49
C SER A 168 -10.02 -9.12 5.06
N ALA A 169 -11.29 -9.49 4.87
CA ALA A 169 -11.83 -9.77 3.55
C ALA A 169 -12.26 -8.50 2.79
N GLU A 170 -12.59 -7.43 3.52
CA GLU A 170 -13.22 -6.24 2.95
C GLU A 170 -12.43 -4.96 3.18
N ASP A 171 -11.84 -4.77 4.37
CA ASP A 171 -11.36 -3.45 4.80
C ASP A 171 -9.85 -3.23 4.63
N TYR A 172 -9.06 -4.28 4.41
CA TYR A 172 -7.62 -4.14 4.18
C TYR A 172 -7.02 -5.18 3.23
N TYR A 173 -5.94 -4.77 2.56
CA TYR A 173 -5.16 -5.60 1.66
C TYR A 173 -3.71 -5.67 2.12
N TYR A 174 -3.09 -6.85 1.95
CA TYR A 174 -1.69 -7.04 2.27
C TYR A 174 -0.83 -7.05 1.02
N ILE A 175 0.21 -6.23 1.01
CA ILE A 175 1.22 -6.18 -0.05
C ILE A 175 2.47 -6.88 0.48
N GLN A 176 2.92 -7.92 -0.23
CA GLN A 176 4.15 -8.63 0.08
C GLN A 176 5.18 -8.32 -1.00
N ILE A 177 6.31 -7.73 -0.60
CA ILE A 177 7.42 -7.46 -1.51
C ILE A 177 8.58 -8.37 -1.14
N GLY A 178 9.01 -9.20 -2.10
CA GLY A 178 10.12 -10.12 -1.91
C GLY A 178 11.47 -9.41 -1.79
N ASN A 179 12.42 -10.07 -1.11
CA ASN A 179 13.79 -9.59 -1.00
C ASN A 179 14.48 -9.60 -2.38
N SER A 180 14.95 -8.43 -2.81
CA SER A 180 15.62 -8.22 -4.11
C SER A 180 17.10 -7.83 -3.97
N THR A 181 17.70 -8.05 -2.81
CA THR A 181 19.15 -7.89 -2.63
C THR A 181 19.93 -8.86 -3.52
N ALA A 182 21.19 -8.53 -3.87
CA ALA A 182 22.00 -9.39 -4.73
C ALA A 182 22.16 -10.82 -4.17
N SER A 183 22.31 -10.92 -2.84
CA SER A 183 22.36 -12.21 -2.14
C SER A 183 21.08 -13.02 -2.31
N ALA A 184 19.90 -12.39 -2.19
CA ALA A 184 18.61 -13.06 -2.33
C ALA A 184 18.35 -13.50 -3.78
N LEU A 185 18.79 -12.69 -4.75
CA LEU A 185 18.74 -13.02 -6.17
C LEU A 185 19.80 -14.04 -6.60
N GLY A 186 20.72 -14.43 -5.70
CA GLY A 186 21.76 -15.43 -5.96
C GLY A 186 22.93 -14.94 -6.81
N VAL A 187 23.14 -13.61 -6.87
CA VAL A 187 24.19 -12.96 -7.67
C VAL A 187 25.25 -12.31 -6.78
N GLY A 188 26.50 -12.34 -7.26
CA GLY A 188 27.65 -11.73 -6.58
C GLY A 188 28.17 -12.50 -5.37
N LEU A 189 29.26 -12.02 -4.78
CA LEU A 189 30.00 -12.70 -3.72
C LEU A 189 29.19 -12.96 -2.43
N GLY A 190 28.14 -12.17 -2.18
CA GLY A 190 27.24 -12.33 -1.04
C GLY A 190 26.25 -13.49 -1.17
N ALA A 191 26.11 -14.09 -2.35
CA ALA A 191 25.20 -15.22 -2.57
C ALA A 191 25.59 -16.48 -1.78
N ALA A 192 24.60 -17.30 -1.45
CA ALA A 192 24.76 -18.54 -0.68
C ALA A 192 25.78 -19.50 -1.32
N ALA A 193 26.44 -20.32 -0.49
CA ALA A 193 27.41 -21.30 -0.96
C ALA A 193 26.80 -22.23 -2.00
N GLY A 194 27.36 -22.25 -3.22
CA GLY A 194 26.85 -23.03 -4.36
C GLY A 194 25.96 -22.27 -5.34
N ALA A 195 25.71 -20.97 -5.12
CA ALA A 195 24.97 -20.15 -6.08
C ALA A 195 25.67 -20.08 -7.45
N ALA A 196 24.89 -20.27 -8.51
CA ALA A 196 25.41 -20.39 -9.88
C ALA A 196 26.00 -19.08 -10.42
N ALA A 197 25.57 -17.92 -9.91
CA ALA A 197 25.96 -16.58 -10.37
C ALA A 197 26.83 -15.80 -9.37
N LYS A 198 27.64 -16.51 -8.58
CA LYS A 198 28.52 -15.88 -7.57
C LYS A 198 29.69 -15.10 -8.19
N SER A 199 30.29 -15.63 -9.25
CA SER A 199 31.44 -15.04 -9.95
C SER A 199 31.53 -15.52 -11.39
N VAL A 200 32.22 -14.77 -12.24
CA VAL A 200 32.49 -15.09 -13.65
C VAL A 200 33.98 -15.29 -13.96
N SER A 201 34.79 -15.42 -12.90
CA SER A 201 36.26 -15.54 -12.98
C SER A 201 36.80 -16.75 -13.77
N THR A 202 35.99 -17.80 -13.97
CA THR A 202 36.33 -18.94 -14.82
C THR A 202 35.25 -19.19 -15.86
N GLN A 203 35.61 -19.80 -16.98
CA GLN A 203 34.67 -20.10 -18.06
C GLN A 203 33.50 -20.97 -17.61
N ALA A 204 33.76 -21.98 -16.77
CA ALA A 204 32.73 -22.84 -16.22
C ALA A 204 31.79 -22.09 -15.24
N LEU A 205 32.33 -21.15 -14.46
CA LEU A 205 31.53 -20.32 -13.57
C LEU A 205 30.71 -19.29 -14.36
N ALA A 206 31.27 -18.70 -15.41
CA ALA A 206 30.57 -17.78 -16.29
C ALA A 206 29.36 -18.44 -16.99
N GLN A 207 29.52 -19.68 -17.46
CA GLN A 207 28.41 -20.47 -18.03
C GLN A 207 27.31 -20.78 -17.00
N LYS A 208 27.69 -21.12 -15.77
CA LYS A 208 26.72 -21.28 -14.67
C LYS A 208 26.04 -19.96 -14.30
N ALA A 209 26.79 -18.85 -14.36
CA ALA A 209 26.27 -17.53 -14.04
C ALA A 209 25.17 -17.09 -15.01
N LEU A 210 25.24 -17.46 -16.29
CA LEU A 210 24.16 -17.19 -17.24
C LEU A 210 22.81 -17.80 -16.79
N GLN A 211 22.82 -19.04 -16.32
CA GLN A 211 21.63 -19.70 -15.77
C GLN A 211 21.20 -19.07 -14.44
N GLY A 212 22.16 -18.75 -13.57
CA GLY A 212 21.88 -18.10 -12.29
C GLY A 212 21.25 -16.71 -12.44
N ILE A 213 21.74 -15.90 -13.39
CA ILE A 213 21.19 -14.58 -13.71
C ILE A 213 19.81 -14.71 -14.34
N GLN A 214 19.57 -15.71 -15.18
CA GLN A 214 18.23 -15.98 -15.70
C GLN A 214 17.24 -16.31 -14.58
N ASN A 215 17.65 -17.12 -13.59
CA ASN A 215 16.83 -17.38 -12.41
C ASN A 215 16.62 -16.12 -11.57
N ALA A 216 17.63 -15.25 -11.45
CA ALA A 216 17.52 -13.97 -10.76
C ALA A 216 16.49 -13.05 -11.43
N ILE A 217 16.52 -12.94 -12.76
CA ILE A 217 15.54 -12.16 -13.54
C ILE A 217 14.14 -12.71 -13.31
N ILE A 218 13.95 -14.03 -13.42
CA ILE A 218 12.64 -14.68 -13.16
C ILE A 218 12.17 -14.42 -11.73
N SER A 219 13.07 -14.52 -10.74
CA SER A 219 12.74 -14.25 -9.33
C SER A 219 12.30 -12.81 -9.14
N LYS A 220 13.00 -11.85 -9.74
CA LYS A 220 12.64 -10.43 -9.71
C LYS A 220 11.29 -10.19 -10.39
N ASP A 221 11.03 -10.80 -11.53
CA ASP A 221 9.75 -10.65 -12.24
C ASP A 221 8.58 -11.25 -11.44
N LYS A 222 8.80 -12.34 -10.69
CA LYS A 222 7.81 -12.84 -9.72
C LYS A 222 7.53 -11.84 -8.60
N ILE A 223 8.54 -11.08 -8.15
CA ILE A 223 8.35 -10.04 -7.13
C ILE A 223 7.53 -8.87 -7.71
N ARG A 224 7.71 -8.53 -8.99
CA ARG A 224 6.92 -7.49 -9.68
C ARG A 224 5.48 -7.89 -9.97
N ALA A 225 5.23 -9.19 -10.13
CA ALA A 225 3.92 -9.71 -10.52
C ALA A 225 2.96 -9.95 -9.34
N ASN A 226 3.48 -10.02 -8.12
CA ASN A 226 2.69 -10.17 -6.88
C ASN A 226 2.43 -8.80 -6.24
#